data_AF-A0A3B4CU45-F1
#
_entry.id   AF-A0A3B4CU45-F1
#
_cell.length_a   1.000
_cell.length_b   1.000
_cell.length_c   1.000
_cell.angle_alpha   90.00
_cell.angle_beta   90.00
_cell.angle_gamma   90.00
#
_symmetry.space_group_name_H-M   'P 1'
#
loop_
_entity.id
_entity.type
_entity.pdbx_description
1 polymer ?
#
loop_
_entity_poly.entity_id
_entity_poly.type
_entity_poly.pdbx_seq_one_letter_code
_entity_poly.pdbx_strand_id
1 'polypeptide(L)'
;MRVLGDWSCWSCWSCSTRTGEEEEEERRTELHHSDSLSDNFTALQASFAGTMLHVKLWWLASLSAMLLFSPPTTPYPAASDKGRRKVVHVLEDDTGAVIVQTAPGKVVTHRGGTITLPCRFRHEPENVDPARIRIKWTKVTDAFQFEDVFVALGRQQRAFGPYRGRVALEQAGPGDASVIIHNITLQDYGRYECEVTNDMEDDTGFVSLDLEGVVFPYYPRLGRYKLNYHEAEEACKQQDAILASHSQLHKAWLEGLDWCNAGWLEDGSVQYPIAHPRDQCGRKDTPAGVRNYGYRHKEDERYDAFCFTSKLNGQVYFLKRFKKVNYPEALKACQRDGSAVAKVGQLYAAWKFQLLDRCEAGWVEDGSVRYPIVNPRARCGGSEPGVRNLGFPDKKFRLYGVYCFRKNSNSPEAQTTQASIGTTTKFTNSTRSI
;
A
#
# COMPACT_ATOMS: atom_id res chain seq x y z
N MET A 1 -4.99 32.43 62.46
CA MET A 1 -6.15 33.27 62.17
C MET A 1 -7.04 32.48 61.22
N ARG A 2 -8.21 32.08 61.74
CA ARG A 2 -9.43 31.47 61.16
C ARG A 2 -9.27 30.19 60.28
N VAL A 3 -9.54 28.96 60.77
CA VAL A 3 -10.85 28.33 61.19
C VAL A 3 -11.68 28.01 59.93
N LEU A 4 -12.21 26.82 59.58
CA LEU A 4 -12.49 25.45 60.10
C LEU A 4 -12.65 24.57 58.82
N GLY A 5 -12.49 23.25 58.76
CA GLY A 5 -13.05 22.19 59.58
C GLY A 5 -13.90 21.25 58.69
N ASP A 6 -13.26 20.20 58.18
CA ASP A 6 -13.55 18.80 58.54
C ASP A 6 -15.04 18.32 58.61
N TRP A 7 -15.40 17.26 57.88
CA TRP A 7 -16.05 16.00 58.36
C TRP A 7 -16.83 15.19 57.28
N SER A 8 -16.28 14.01 56.98
CA SER A 8 -16.87 12.65 56.96
C SER A 8 -18.28 12.33 56.43
N CYS A 9 -18.29 11.30 55.56
CA CYS A 9 -19.22 10.15 55.42
C CYS A 9 -20.73 10.36 55.29
N TRP A 10 -21.37 9.56 54.43
CA TRP A 10 -22.50 8.64 54.74
C TRP A 10 -22.79 7.77 53.51
N SER A 11 -23.22 6.54 53.76
CA SER A 11 -23.59 5.50 52.81
C SER A 11 -25.05 5.11 53.02
N CYS A 12 -25.84 4.86 51.96
CA CYS A 12 -26.82 3.74 51.86
C CYS A 12 -27.76 3.78 50.62
N TRP A 13 -27.86 2.61 49.96
CA TRP A 13 -29.06 1.87 49.47
C TRP A 13 -29.93 2.31 48.25
N SER A 14 -29.82 1.50 47.18
CA SER A 14 -30.82 0.67 46.46
C SER A 14 -32.25 1.13 46.05
N CYS A 15 -32.52 0.88 44.75
CA CYS A 15 -33.71 0.30 44.08
C CYS A 15 -35.05 1.08 44.00
N SER A 16 -35.55 1.37 42.79
CA SER A 16 -36.78 0.76 42.23
C SER A 16 -37.14 1.26 40.82
N THR A 17 -37.94 0.43 40.15
CA THR A 17 -38.49 0.36 38.79
C THR A 17 -39.49 1.45 38.38
N ARG A 18 -39.57 1.73 37.06
CA ARG A 18 -40.67 2.44 36.35
C ARG A 18 -40.79 1.79 34.95
N THR A 19 -41.70 0.84 34.67
CA THR A 19 -43.07 1.00 34.11
C THR A 19 -43.16 2.16 33.10
N GLY A 20 -43.41 1.99 31.81
CA GLY A 20 -44.22 0.98 31.12
C GLY A 20 -45.55 1.60 30.69
N GLU A 21 -45.53 2.74 29.96
CA GLU A 21 -46.71 3.47 29.47
C GLU A 21 -46.41 4.54 28.40
N GLU A 22 -45.30 4.42 27.63
CA GLU A 22 -44.92 5.38 26.57
C GLU A 22 -44.80 4.76 25.15
N GLU A 23 -45.15 3.49 24.96
CA GLU A 23 -44.94 2.76 23.68
C GLU A 23 -46.18 2.68 22.75
N GLU A 24 -47.25 3.41 23.04
CA GLU A 24 -48.52 3.30 22.29
C GLU A 24 -48.93 4.58 21.52
N GLU A 25 -48.16 5.67 21.63
CA GLU A 25 -48.46 6.93 20.93
C GLU A 25 -47.61 7.17 19.65
N GLU A 26 -46.49 6.47 19.48
CA GLU A 26 -45.60 6.63 18.31
C GLU A 26 -46.04 5.78 17.09
N ARG A 27 -46.97 4.83 17.27
CA ARG A 27 -47.44 3.93 16.20
C ARG A 27 -48.59 4.49 15.35
N ARG A 28 -49.07 5.70 15.66
CA ARG A 28 -50.20 6.36 14.94
C ARG A 28 -49.73 7.45 13.96
N THR A 29 -48.45 7.82 13.97
CA THR A 29 -47.85 8.82 13.07
C THR A 29 -47.20 8.24 11.82
N GLU A 30 -46.99 6.92 11.74
CA GLU A 30 -46.37 6.27 10.57
C GLU A 30 -47.33 5.91 9.42
N LEU A 31 -48.65 6.03 9.60
CA LEU A 31 -49.64 5.70 8.56
C LEU A 31 -50.09 6.89 7.68
N HIS A 32 -49.64 8.11 7.95
CA HIS A 32 -50.04 9.30 7.18
C HIS A 32 -48.92 9.94 6.34
N HIS A 33 -47.73 9.33 6.28
CA HIS A 33 -46.60 9.83 5.48
C HIS A 33 -46.28 8.98 4.25
N SER A 34 -47.02 7.90 4.02
CA SER A 34 -46.84 6.98 2.89
C SER A 34 -47.59 7.37 1.61
N ASP A 35 -48.52 8.35 1.67
CA ASP A 35 -49.40 8.70 0.54
C ASP A 35 -49.03 10.02 -0.19
N SER A 36 -47.85 10.61 0.07
CA SER A 36 -47.44 11.88 -0.56
C SER A 36 -46.14 11.83 -1.37
N LEU A 37 -45.62 10.65 -1.71
CA LEU A 37 -44.37 10.49 -2.46
C LEU A 37 -44.51 9.81 -3.83
N SER A 38 -45.74 9.48 -4.26
CA SER A 38 -46.02 8.93 -5.59
C SER A 38 -46.25 9.97 -6.71
N ASP A 39 -46.39 11.26 -6.38
CA ASP A 39 -46.75 12.30 -7.36
C ASP A 39 -45.59 13.20 -7.83
N ASN A 40 -44.34 12.95 -7.40
CA ASN A 40 -43.17 13.73 -7.82
C ASN A 40 -42.28 13.03 -8.87
N PHE A 41 -42.66 11.85 -9.35
CA PHE A 41 -41.84 11.07 -10.29
C PHE A 41 -42.19 11.26 -11.78
N THR A 42 -43.16 12.10 -12.12
CA THR A 42 -43.61 12.33 -13.50
C THR A 42 -43.38 13.74 -14.05
N ALA A 43 -42.72 14.64 -13.31
CA ALA A 43 -42.53 16.04 -13.72
C ALA A 43 -41.09 16.45 -14.11
N LEU A 44 -40.11 15.52 -14.10
CA LEU A 44 -38.68 15.84 -14.33
C LEU A 44 -38.06 15.25 -15.61
N GLN A 45 -38.87 14.66 -16.49
CA GLN A 45 -38.40 14.05 -17.75
C GLN A 45 -38.62 14.88 -19.02
N ALA A 46 -38.96 16.16 -18.91
CA ALA A 46 -39.19 17.06 -20.06
C ALA A 46 -38.48 18.41 -19.91
N SER A 47 -37.14 18.45 -20.05
CA SER A 47 -36.40 19.72 -20.25
C SER A 47 -34.98 19.59 -20.84
N PHE A 48 -34.60 18.45 -21.43
CA PHE A 48 -33.29 18.28 -22.07
C PHE A 48 -33.38 17.99 -23.58
N ALA A 49 -34.16 18.79 -24.30
CA ALA A 49 -34.16 18.82 -25.77
C ALA A 49 -34.47 20.24 -26.26
N GLY A 50 -33.45 21.10 -26.35
CA GLY A 50 -33.60 22.42 -26.94
C GLY A 50 -32.58 23.43 -26.42
N THR A 51 -31.39 23.45 -27.03
CA THR A 51 -30.50 24.63 -27.20
C THR A 51 -29.14 24.22 -27.80
N MET A 52 -29.17 23.44 -28.89
CA MET A 52 -28.12 23.48 -29.90
C MET A 52 -28.59 24.44 -30.99
N LEU A 53 -28.21 25.71 -30.92
CA LEU A 53 -28.17 26.72 -32.00
C LEU A 53 -28.08 28.10 -31.33
N HIS A 54 -26.88 28.62 -31.05
CA HIS A 54 -26.61 30.07 -30.94
C HIS A 54 -25.14 30.43 -30.58
N VAL A 55 -24.13 29.80 -31.21
CA VAL A 55 -22.75 30.33 -31.14
C VAL A 55 -22.02 30.13 -32.48
N LYS A 56 -22.59 30.67 -33.56
CA LYS A 56 -21.90 30.90 -34.83
C LYS A 56 -22.56 32.08 -35.54
N LEU A 57 -22.34 33.31 -35.06
CA LEU A 57 -22.78 34.49 -35.85
C LEU A 57 -22.16 35.82 -35.43
N TRP A 58 -20.88 35.91 -35.11
CA TRP A 58 -20.18 37.21 -35.09
C TRP A 58 -18.87 37.03 -35.86
N TRP A 59 -18.45 38.05 -36.61
CA TRP A 59 -17.34 38.09 -37.59
C TRP A 59 -17.70 37.91 -39.07
N LEU A 60 -18.63 38.71 -39.61
CA LEU A 60 -18.56 39.21 -40.99
C LEU A 60 -19.29 40.56 -41.15
N ALA A 61 -18.54 41.66 -41.09
CA ALA A 61 -18.81 42.95 -41.75
C ALA A 61 -17.52 43.78 -41.58
N SER A 62 -16.76 44.11 -42.63
CA SER A 62 -17.08 45.24 -43.49
C SER A 62 -16.24 45.18 -44.77
N LEU A 63 -16.91 45.38 -45.91
CA LEU A 63 -16.34 45.49 -47.25
C LEU A 63 -15.87 46.92 -47.57
N SER A 64 -14.72 46.98 -48.26
CA SER A 64 -14.39 47.80 -49.44
C SER A 64 -14.57 49.32 -49.44
N ALA A 65 -13.51 50.06 -49.79
CA ALA A 65 -13.52 51.00 -50.93
C ALA A 65 -12.13 51.53 -51.32
N MET A 66 -11.96 51.64 -52.64
CA MET A 66 -11.14 52.59 -53.40
C MET A 66 -9.74 52.23 -53.88
N LEU A 67 -9.60 52.52 -55.17
CA LEU A 67 -8.61 52.20 -56.18
C LEU A 67 -7.85 53.48 -56.55
N LEU A 68 -6.62 53.29 -57.07
CA LEU A 68 -5.81 54.21 -57.90
C LEU A 68 -5.07 55.36 -57.20
N PHE A 69 -3.72 55.30 -57.22
CA PHE A 69 -2.84 56.23 -57.94
C PHE A 69 -1.36 55.84 -57.72
N SER A 70 -0.65 55.57 -58.81
CA SER A 70 0.82 55.35 -58.82
C SER A 70 1.57 56.68 -58.96
N PRO A 71 2.85 56.74 -58.56
CA PRO A 71 3.87 57.17 -59.52
C PRO A 71 5.14 56.30 -59.50
N PRO A 72 6.00 56.38 -60.53
CA PRO A 72 7.05 55.41 -60.80
C PRO A 72 8.38 55.77 -60.13
N THR A 73 9.14 54.77 -59.69
CA THR A 73 10.55 54.93 -59.35
C THR A 73 11.42 53.94 -60.15
N THR A 74 12.44 54.52 -60.75
CA THR A 74 13.46 53.96 -61.64
C THR A 74 14.33 52.88 -60.98
N PRO A 75 14.84 51.89 -61.75
CA PRO A 75 15.79 50.91 -61.23
C PRO A 75 17.24 51.42 -61.30
N TYR A 76 17.97 51.33 -60.18
CA TYR A 76 19.43 51.35 -60.14
C TYR A 76 19.96 49.91 -60.11
N PRO A 77 20.99 49.54 -60.90
CA PRO A 77 21.64 48.24 -60.78
C PRO A 77 22.76 48.33 -59.74
N ALA A 78 22.71 47.50 -58.70
CA ALA A 78 23.88 47.20 -57.88
C ALA A 78 24.23 45.73 -58.11
N ALA A 79 25.29 45.51 -58.87
CA ALA A 79 25.99 44.24 -58.95
C ALA A 79 26.63 43.93 -57.60
N SER A 80 26.41 42.73 -57.07
CA SER A 80 27.43 42.08 -56.25
C SER A 80 27.22 40.57 -56.21
N ASP A 81 28.12 39.92 -56.94
CA ASP A 81 28.88 38.74 -56.54
C ASP A 81 28.17 37.40 -56.26
N LYS A 82 28.40 36.48 -57.20
CA LYS A 82 28.07 35.06 -57.09
C LYS A 82 29.07 34.37 -56.15
N GLY A 83 28.85 34.54 -54.85
CA GLY A 83 29.40 33.67 -53.81
C GLY A 83 28.59 32.39 -53.72
N ARG A 84 29.11 31.31 -54.31
CA ARG A 84 28.55 29.95 -54.38
C ARG A 84 28.10 29.45 -53.00
N ARG A 85 26.82 29.63 -52.64
CA ARG A 85 26.22 28.94 -51.49
C ARG A 85 26.19 27.46 -51.83
N LYS A 86 27.09 26.68 -51.22
CA LYS A 86 26.83 25.26 -51.00
C LYS A 86 25.62 25.21 -50.07
N VAL A 87 24.45 25.01 -50.65
CA VAL A 87 23.31 24.51 -49.88
C VAL A 87 23.71 23.09 -49.50
N VAL A 88 24.20 22.94 -48.28
CA VAL A 88 24.18 21.64 -47.62
C VAL A 88 22.71 21.40 -47.37
N HIS A 89 22.09 20.56 -48.20
CA HIS A 89 20.88 19.88 -47.76
C HIS A 89 21.33 19.05 -46.58
N VAL A 90 21.14 19.57 -45.37
CA VAL A 90 21.00 18.71 -44.20
C VAL A 90 19.73 17.94 -44.50
N LEU A 91 19.88 16.71 -44.98
CA LEU A 91 18.81 15.74 -44.86
C LEU A 91 18.43 15.79 -43.38
N GLU A 92 17.16 16.08 -43.06
CA GLU A 92 16.63 15.71 -41.76
C GLU A 92 16.82 14.20 -41.67
N ASP A 93 17.95 13.78 -41.12
CA ASP A 93 18.26 12.38 -40.89
C ASP A 93 17.19 11.87 -39.92
N ASP A 94 16.48 10.82 -40.35
CA ASP A 94 15.43 10.11 -39.63
C ASP A 94 15.73 10.05 -38.12
N THR A 95 15.09 10.92 -37.34
CA THR A 95 15.23 10.97 -35.88
C THR A 95 14.67 9.68 -35.31
N GLY A 96 15.57 8.79 -34.89
CA GLY A 96 15.22 7.44 -34.47
C GLY A 96 14.48 7.46 -33.14
N ALA A 97 13.16 7.26 -33.16
CA ALA A 97 12.32 7.31 -31.97
C ALA A 97 12.28 5.97 -31.21
N VAL A 98 12.25 6.06 -29.88
CA VAL A 98 11.99 4.93 -28.98
C VAL A 98 10.56 5.06 -28.46
N ILE A 99 9.79 3.99 -28.52
CA ILE A 99 8.43 3.96 -27.96
C ILE A 99 8.34 2.81 -26.97
N VAL A 100 8.11 3.13 -25.71
CA VAL A 100 7.92 2.19 -24.60
C VAL A 100 6.43 1.93 -24.40
N GLN A 101 6.11 0.65 -24.32
CA GLN A 101 4.78 0.12 -24.04
C GLN A 101 4.87 -0.80 -22.83
N THR A 102 4.44 -0.29 -21.68
CA THR A 102 4.19 -1.13 -20.51
C THR A 102 2.74 -1.63 -20.56
N ALA A 103 2.50 -2.82 -20.01
CA ALA A 103 1.14 -3.30 -19.87
C ALA A 103 0.38 -2.34 -18.94
N PRO A 104 -0.77 -1.79 -19.35
CA PRO A 104 -1.52 -0.89 -18.49
C PRO A 104 -2.03 -1.67 -17.28
N GLY A 105 -1.74 -1.15 -16.08
CA GLY A 105 -2.35 -1.61 -14.85
C GLY A 105 -1.37 -2.11 -13.79
N LYS A 106 -1.87 -3.06 -13.01
CA LYS A 106 -1.34 -3.48 -11.72
C LYS A 106 -1.02 -4.97 -11.77
N VAL A 107 0.24 -5.34 -11.60
CA VAL A 107 0.64 -6.75 -11.47
C VAL A 107 0.56 -7.13 -10.01
N VAL A 108 -0.01 -8.30 -9.72
CA VAL A 108 -0.25 -8.76 -8.34
C VAL A 108 0.50 -10.05 -8.09
N THR A 109 1.20 -10.12 -6.97
CA THR A 109 1.89 -11.34 -6.51
C THR A 109 1.77 -11.46 -4.99
N HIS A 110 2.50 -12.40 -4.38
CA HIS A 110 2.55 -12.57 -2.94
C HIS A 110 4.01 -12.62 -2.46
N ARG A 111 4.22 -12.37 -1.16
CA ARG A 111 5.55 -12.46 -0.55
C ARG A 111 6.18 -13.85 -0.78
N GLY A 112 7.44 -13.87 -1.18
CA GLY A 112 8.20 -15.05 -1.59
C GLY A 112 7.94 -15.50 -3.03
N GLY A 113 6.99 -14.88 -3.73
CA GLY A 113 6.66 -15.18 -5.11
C GLY A 113 7.72 -14.69 -6.11
N THR A 114 7.48 -15.00 -7.38
CA THR A 114 8.19 -14.45 -8.53
C THR A 114 7.17 -13.68 -9.38
N ILE A 115 7.58 -12.54 -9.94
CA ILE A 115 6.72 -11.73 -10.80
C ILE A 115 7.54 -11.11 -11.92
N THR A 116 6.91 -10.95 -13.08
CA THR A 116 7.46 -10.20 -14.22
C THR A 116 6.86 -8.80 -14.22
N LEU A 117 7.71 -7.77 -14.33
CA LEU A 117 7.29 -6.41 -14.64
C LEU A 117 7.33 -6.21 -16.16
N PRO A 118 6.18 -6.19 -16.85
CA PRO A 118 6.14 -6.17 -18.31
C PRO A 118 6.53 -4.80 -18.85
N CYS A 119 7.52 -4.76 -19.73
CA CYS A 119 7.92 -3.59 -20.48
C CYS A 119 8.40 -4.01 -21.87
N ARG A 120 7.69 -3.57 -22.90
CA ARG A 120 8.12 -3.75 -24.29
C ARG A 120 8.46 -2.41 -24.89
N PHE A 121 9.36 -2.42 -25.86
CA PHE A 121 9.71 -1.23 -26.60
C PHE A 121 9.86 -1.57 -28.09
N ARG A 122 9.66 -0.55 -28.91
CA ARG A 122 9.91 -0.59 -30.35
C ARG A 122 10.74 0.62 -30.75
N HIS A 123 11.54 0.45 -31.78
CA HIS A 123 12.38 1.50 -32.35
C HIS A 123 11.95 1.77 -33.79
N GLU A 124 11.89 3.04 -34.15
CA GLU A 124 11.63 3.48 -35.52
C GLU A 124 12.81 4.37 -35.95
N PRO A 125 13.67 3.97 -36.90
CA PRO A 125 13.63 2.73 -37.69
C PRO A 125 14.12 1.49 -36.93
N GLU A 126 13.63 0.29 -37.30
CA GLU A 126 13.91 -0.98 -36.60
C GLU A 126 15.39 -1.45 -36.66
N ASN A 127 16.24 -0.81 -37.46
CA ASN A 127 17.64 -1.19 -37.71
C ASN A 127 18.64 -0.62 -36.67
N VAL A 128 18.22 -0.39 -35.42
CA VAL A 128 19.11 0.05 -34.35
C VAL A 128 19.89 -1.14 -33.79
N ASP A 129 21.20 -1.00 -33.58
CA ASP A 129 22.03 -2.01 -32.94
C ASP A 129 21.54 -2.27 -31.49
N PRO A 130 21.06 -3.48 -31.16
CA PRO A 130 20.58 -3.79 -29.81
C PRO A 130 21.63 -3.59 -28.72
N ALA A 131 22.92 -3.60 -29.06
CA ALA A 131 24.00 -3.35 -28.11
C ALA A 131 24.02 -1.90 -27.58
N ARG A 132 23.37 -0.96 -28.29
CA ARG A 132 23.32 0.47 -27.93
C ARG A 132 22.10 0.84 -27.10
N ILE A 133 21.16 -0.09 -26.93
CA ILE A 133 19.95 0.12 -26.15
C ILE A 133 20.27 -0.04 -24.66
N ARG A 134 19.97 1.00 -23.89
CA ARG A 134 20.06 0.98 -22.43
C ARG A 134 18.65 0.78 -21.86
N ILE A 135 18.51 -0.24 -21.02
CA ILE A 135 17.29 -0.49 -20.24
C ILE A 135 17.61 -0.17 -18.80
N LYS A 136 16.78 0.66 -18.16
CA LYS A 136 16.90 1.03 -16.76
C LYS A 136 15.56 0.89 -16.07
N TRP A 137 15.56 0.11 -14.99
CA TRP A 137 14.43 -0.02 -14.09
C TRP A 137 14.73 0.70 -12.78
N THR A 138 13.81 1.55 -12.36
CA THR A 138 13.85 2.23 -11.07
C THR A 138 12.55 1.98 -10.30
N LYS A 139 12.62 2.03 -8.98
CA LYS A 139 11.45 2.03 -8.10
C LYS A 139 11.19 3.46 -7.66
N VAL A 140 9.96 3.93 -7.84
CA VAL A 140 9.51 5.24 -7.36
C VAL A 140 9.31 5.16 -5.84
N THR A 141 10.09 5.93 -5.08
CA THR A 141 10.00 5.97 -3.61
C THR A 141 9.28 7.22 -3.11
N ASP A 142 9.42 8.32 -3.84
CA ASP A 142 8.71 9.59 -3.61
C ASP A 142 8.54 10.31 -4.95
N ALA A 143 7.82 11.43 -4.99
CA ALA A 143 7.52 12.18 -6.22
C ALA A 143 8.75 12.58 -7.04
N PHE A 144 9.92 12.69 -6.40
CA PHE A 144 11.19 13.05 -7.03
C PHE A 144 12.35 12.10 -6.68
N GLN A 145 12.05 10.96 -6.06
CA GLN A 145 13.07 10.01 -5.63
C GLN A 145 12.83 8.64 -6.25
N PHE A 146 13.92 8.10 -6.79
CA PHE A 146 13.96 6.83 -7.50
C PHE A 146 15.11 5.99 -6.96
N GLU A 147 14.84 4.73 -6.65
CA GLU A 147 15.86 3.75 -6.30
C GLU A 147 16.19 2.92 -7.53
N ASP A 148 17.46 2.86 -7.92
CA ASP A 148 17.89 1.98 -9.01
C ASP A 148 17.61 0.52 -8.65
N VAL A 149 16.95 -0.20 -9.57
CA VAL A 149 16.62 -1.62 -9.41
C VAL A 149 17.54 -2.46 -10.29
N PHE A 150 17.59 -2.12 -11.58
CA PHE A 150 18.29 -2.89 -12.59
C PHE A 150 18.68 -2.02 -13.79
N VAL A 151 19.88 -2.24 -14.35
CA VAL A 151 20.33 -1.59 -15.59
C VAL A 151 20.95 -2.63 -16.50
N ALA A 152 20.62 -2.59 -17.78
CA ALA A 152 21.27 -3.35 -18.84
C ALA A 152 21.70 -2.44 -20.00
N LEU A 153 22.86 -2.74 -20.57
CA LEU A 153 23.39 -2.13 -21.79
C LEU A 153 24.05 -3.25 -22.62
N GLY A 154 23.39 -3.65 -23.70
CA GLY A 154 23.78 -4.83 -24.48
C GLY A 154 23.86 -6.08 -23.60
N ARG A 155 25.08 -6.66 -23.47
CA ARG A 155 25.32 -7.86 -22.65
C ARG A 155 25.68 -7.57 -21.19
N GLN A 156 25.95 -6.31 -20.86
CA GLN A 156 26.28 -5.91 -19.50
C GLN A 156 24.99 -5.64 -18.75
N GLN A 157 24.83 -6.28 -17.60
CA GLN A 157 23.66 -6.10 -16.74
C GLN A 157 24.09 -5.98 -15.28
N ARG A 158 23.34 -5.19 -14.52
CA ARG A 158 23.62 -4.92 -13.11
C ARG A 158 22.32 -4.70 -12.35
N ALA A 159 22.14 -5.48 -11.29
CA ALA A 159 21.11 -5.25 -10.28
C ALA A 159 21.69 -4.42 -9.10
N PHE A 160 20.82 -3.66 -8.43
CA PHE A 160 21.21 -2.72 -7.38
C PHE A 160 20.52 -3.03 -6.05
N GLY A 161 21.05 -2.47 -4.96
CA GLY A 161 20.48 -2.57 -3.62
C GLY A 161 20.03 -3.99 -3.21
N PRO A 162 18.81 -4.13 -2.65
CA PRO A 162 18.24 -5.41 -2.23
C PRO A 162 17.79 -6.29 -3.40
N TYR A 163 17.83 -5.82 -4.64
CA TYR A 163 17.44 -6.55 -5.85
C TYR A 163 18.56 -7.43 -6.42
N ARG A 164 19.79 -7.26 -5.92
CA ARG A 164 20.96 -8.05 -6.34
C ARG A 164 20.70 -9.55 -6.18
N GLY A 165 20.92 -10.30 -7.26
CA GLY A 165 20.72 -11.75 -7.30
C GLY A 165 19.25 -12.21 -7.35
N ARG A 166 18.29 -11.26 -7.38
CA ARG A 166 16.85 -11.54 -7.46
C ARG A 166 16.21 -11.03 -8.74
N VAL A 167 16.83 -10.06 -9.41
CA VAL A 167 16.29 -9.43 -10.63
C VAL A 167 17.13 -9.75 -11.84
N ALA A 168 16.47 -10.12 -12.93
CA ALA A 168 17.07 -10.38 -14.23
C ALA A 168 16.12 -9.99 -15.36
N LEU A 169 16.66 -9.76 -16.56
CA LEU A 169 15.83 -9.62 -17.77
C LEU A 169 15.14 -10.94 -18.11
N GLU A 170 13.88 -10.86 -18.56
CA GLU A 170 13.13 -12.02 -19.05
C GLU A 170 13.68 -12.56 -20.38
N GLN A 171 14.12 -11.67 -21.27
CA GLN A 171 14.68 -12.00 -22.60
C GLN A 171 13.69 -12.76 -23.50
N ALA A 172 12.41 -12.37 -23.50
CA ALA A 172 11.37 -13.00 -24.32
C ALA A 172 11.49 -12.73 -25.83
N GLY A 173 12.44 -11.90 -26.25
CA GLY A 173 12.72 -11.60 -27.66
C GLY A 173 13.27 -10.19 -27.87
N PRO A 174 13.51 -9.77 -29.13
CA PRO A 174 13.81 -8.38 -29.45
C PRO A 174 12.69 -7.44 -28.97
N GLY A 175 13.07 -6.27 -28.45
CA GLY A 175 12.08 -5.29 -27.94
C GLY A 175 11.52 -5.62 -26.56
N ASP A 176 12.07 -6.60 -25.85
CA ASP A 176 11.66 -6.93 -24.49
C ASP A 176 12.60 -6.34 -23.45
N ALA A 177 12.06 -5.42 -22.64
CA ALA A 177 12.72 -4.82 -21.49
C ALA A 177 12.14 -5.33 -20.15
N SER A 178 11.32 -6.37 -20.19
CA SER A 178 10.68 -6.92 -18.99
C SER A 178 11.71 -7.52 -18.03
N VAL A 179 11.52 -7.26 -16.74
CA VAL A 179 12.35 -7.85 -15.68
C VAL A 179 11.55 -8.81 -14.83
N ILE A 180 12.19 -9.92 -14.46
CA ILE A 180 11.68 -10.90 -13.52
C ILE A 180 12.30 -10.59 -12.16
N ILE A 181 11.46 -10.46 -11.14
CA ILE A 181 11.86 -10.28 -9.74
C ILE A 181 11.49 -11.55 -8.98
N HIS A 182 12.50 -12.24 -8.45
CA HIS A 182 12.35 -13.41 -7.59
C HIS A 182 12.32 -13.04 -6.10
N ASN A 183 11.71 -13.93 -5.31
CA ASN A 183 11.64 -13.82 -3.85
C ASN A 183 11.14 -12.44 -3.38
N ILE A 184 9.91 -12.12 -3.78
CA ILE A 184 9.29 -10.83 -3.50
C ILE A 184 9.16 -10.56 -2.00
N THR A 185 9.60 -9.38 -1.57
CA THR A 185 9.50 -8.89 -0.20
C THR A 185 8.34 -7.91 -0.03
N LEU A 186 7.98 -7.56 1.22
CA LEU A 186 6.97 -6.51 1.46
C LEU A 186 7.43 -5.15 0.91
N GLN A 187 8.74 -4.91 0.96
CA GLN A 187 9.37 -3.69 0.49
C GLN A 187 9.42 -3.60 -1.03
N ASP A 188 9.19 -4.68 -1.77
CA ASP A 188 9.14 -4.64 -3.24
C ASP A 188 7.78 -4.11 -3.76
N TYR A 189 6.77 -3.93 -2.89
CA TYR A 189 5.53 -3.23 -3.24
C TYR A 189 5.83 -1.80 -3.73
N GLY A 190 5.16 -1.37 -4.79
CA GLY A 190 5.22 0.02 -5.25
C GLY A 190 5.14 0.18 -6.76
N ARG A 191 5.45 1.39 -7.21
CA ARG A 191 5.48 1.75 -8.63
C ARG A 191 6.91 1.70 -9.16
N TYR A 192 7.05 1.12 -10.33
CA TYR A 192 8.32 0.97 -11.04
C TYR A 192 8.25 1.70 -12.37
N GLU A 193 9.38 2.24 -12.78
CA GLU A 193 9.59 2.92 -14.05
C GLU A 193 10.57 2.09 -14.89
N CYS A 194 10.18 1.84 -16.12
CA CYS A 194 11.01 1.26 -17.18
C CYS A 194 11.40 2.38 -18.13
N GLU A 195 12.68 2.74 -18.13
CA GLU A 195 13.29 3.73 -19.00
C GLU A 195 14.09 2.98 -20.07
N VAL A 196 13.78 3.21 -21.35
CA VAL A 196 14.53 2.67 -22.47
C VAL A 196 15.13 3.82 -23.25
N THR A 197 16.45 3.84 -23.34
CA THR A 197 17.22 4.92 -23.96
C THR A 197 18.01 4.37 -25.14
N ASN A 198 17.93 5.03 -26.29
CA ASN A 198 18.88 4.85 -27.39
C ASN A 198 19.90 6.02 -27.39
N ASP A 199 20.72 6.16 -28.43
CA ASP A 199 21.75 7.21 -28.47
C ASP A 199 21.22 8.66 -28.58
N MET A 200 19.91 8.85 -28.83
CA MET A 200 19.32 10.14 -29.18
C MET A 200 18.07 10.48 -28.35
N GLU A 201 17.26 9.49 -27.97
CA GLU A 201 15.96 9.63 -27.33
C GLU A 201 15.73 8.58 -26.22
N ASP A 202 14.95 8.95 -25.22
CA ASP A 202 14.44 8.08 -24.15
C ASP A 202 12.90 8.10 -24.12
N ASP A 203 12.32 6.94 -23.82
CA ASP A 203 10.90 6.85 -23.48
C ASP A 203 10.73 6.00 -22.22
N THR A 204 9.62 6.22 -21.52
CA THR A 204 9.37 5.64 -20.20
C THR A 204 7.99 5.02 -20.12
N GLY A 205 7.91 3.93 -19.36
CA GLY A 205 6.65 3.31 -19.00
C GLY A 205 6.62 2.95 -17.52
N PHE A 206 5.42 2.89 -16.95
CA PHE A 206 5.24 2.57 -15.54
C PHE A 206 4.51 1.26 -15.33
N VAL A 207 4.87 0.54 -14.27
CA VAL A 207 4.19 -0.68 -13.81
C VAL A 207 4.02 -0.58 -12.29
N SER A 208 2.81 -0.87 -11.79
CA SER A 208 2.55 -0.96 -10.35
C SER A 208 2.55 -2.41 -9.88
N LEU A 209 3.46 -2.76 -8.97
CA LEU A 209 3.50 -4.06 -8.30
C LEU A 209 2.70 -3.98 -7.00
N ASP A 210 1.72 -4.86 -6.86
CA ASP A 210 0.97 -5.04 -5.61
C ASP A 210 1.11 -6.44 -5.03
N LEU A 211 0.82 -6.51 -3.75
CA LEU A 211 0.90 -7.73 -2.98
C LEU A 211 -0.50 -8.14 -2.51
N GLU A 212 -0.82 -9.41 -2.67
CA GLU A 212 -1.92 -10.01 -1.93
C GLU A 212 -1.60 -9.93 -0.44
N GLY A 213 -2.52 -9.36 0.33
CA GLY A 213 -2.29 -9.16 1.74
C GLY A 213 -3.54 -8.79 2.52
N VAL A 214 -3.31 -8.38 3.76
CA VAL A 214 -4.34 -7.96 4.72
C VAL A 214 -3.88 -6.69 5.42
N VAL A 215 -4.77 -5.71 5.49
CA VAL A 215 -4.59 -4.51 6.31
C VAL A 215 -5.15 -4.76 7.69
N PHE A 216 -4.43 -4.32 8.71
CA PHE A 216 -4.88 -4.39 10.09
C PHE A 216 -4.52 -3.13 10.89
N PRO A 217 -5.40 -2.70 11.81
CA PRO A 217 -5.11 -1.60 12.71
C PRO A 217 -4.14 -2.04 13.80
N TYR A 218 -3.24 -1.14 14.18
CA TYR A 218 -2.24 -1.35 15.22
C TYR A 218 -2.10 -0.12 16.12
N TYR A 219 -2.04 -0.36 17.43
CA TYR A 219 -1.67 0.61 18.45
C TYR A 219 -0.79 -0.08 19.51
N PRO A 220 0.19 0.63 20.10
CA PRO A 220 1.13 0.04 21.04
C PRO A 220 0.50 -0.14 22.43
N ARG A 221 1.22 -0.83 23.32
CA ARG A 221 0.83 -1.01 24.73
C ARG A 221 0.55 0.30 25.47
N LEU A 222 1.20 1.40 25.08
CA LEU A 222 1.03 2.72 25.68
C LEU A 222 -0.35 3.34 25.42
N GLY A 223 -1.16 2.72 24.56
CA GLY A 223 -2.51 3.15 24.23
C GLY A 223 -2.61 3.67 22.80
N ARG A 224 -3.80 4.20 22.47
CA ARG A 224 -4.12 4.77 21.16
C ARG A 224 -3.57 6.18 21.01
N TYR A 225 -3.32 6.56 19.76
CA TYR A 225 -2.81 7.88 19.35
C TYR A 225 -1.49 8.23 20.04
N LYS A 226 -0.53 7.28 19.99
CA LYS A 226 0.78 7.39 20.63
C LYS A 226 1.96 7.27 19.66
N LEU A 227 1.70 7.07 18.36
CA LEU A 227 2.76 6.90 17.37
C LEU A 227 2.82 8.12 16.46
N ASN A 228 4.01 8.71 16.30
CA ASN A 228 4.29 9.57 15.16
C ASN A 228 4.48 8.73 13.89
N TYR A 229 4.72 9.36 12.74
CA TYR A 229 4.83 8.63 11.46
C TYR A 229 5.96 7.60 11.48
N HIS A 230 7.15 7.98 11.96
CA HIS A 230 8.32 7.10 11.98
C HIS A 230 8.16 5.94 12.98
N GLU A 231 7.56 6.21 14.14
CA GLU A 231 7.20 5.22 15.13
C GLU A 231 6.13 4.26 14.61
N ALA A 232 5.17 4.74 13.81
CA ALA A 232 4.15 3.92 13.17
C ALA A 232 4.76 2.99 12.10
N GLU A 233 5.67 3.52 11.28
CA GLU A 233 6.41 2.73 10.30
C GLU A 233 7.21 1.60 10.97
N GLU A 234 7.98 1.94 12.01
CA GLU A 234 8.78 0.98 12.78
C GLU A 234 7.90 -0.03 13.52
N ALA A 235 6.77 0.41 14.09
CA ALA A 235 5.82 -0.47 14.74
C ALA A 235 5.25 -1.53 13.77
N CYS A 236 4.89 -1.14 12.54
CA CYS A 236 4.45 -2.10 11.54
C CYS A 236 5.58 -3.08 11.17
N LYS A 237 6.82 -2.59 10.97
CA LYS A 237 8.00 -3.43 10.69
C LYS A 237 8.22 -4.47 11.79
N GLN A 238 8.13 -4.06 13.06
CA GLN A 238 8.26 -4.96 14.21
C GLN A 238 7.18 -6.05 14.21
N GLN A 239 6.01 -5.80 13.63
CA GLN A 239 4.91 -6.76 13.54
C GLN A 239 4.89 -7.59 12.24
N ASP A 240 6.00 -7.65 11.47
CA ASP A 240 6.09 -8.34 10.17
C ASP A 240 5.14 -7.76 9.12
N ALA A 241 5.10 -6.43 9.07
CA ALA A 241 4.25 -5.63 8.20
C ALA A 241 4.96 -4.35 7.74
N ILE A 242 4.34 -3.62 6.82
CA ILE A 242 4.69 -2.24 6.43
C ILE A 242 3.49 -1.33 6.68
N LEU A 243 3.64 -0.01 6.59
CA LEU A 243 2.45 0.86 6.56
C LEU A 243 1.62 0.53 5.32
N ALA A 244 0.30 0.53 5.46
CA ALA A 244 -0.60 0.29 4.35
C ALA A 244 -0.66 1.51 3.42
N SER A 245 -0.83 1.25 2.13
CA SER A 245 -1.17 2.30 1.18
C SER A 245 -2.65 2.69 1.30
N HIS A 246 -3.00 3.88 0.80
CA HIS A 246 -4.41 4.27 0.69
C HIS A 246 -5.21 3.25 -0.13
N SER A 247 -4.64 2.73 -1.23
CA SER A 247 -5.31 1.74 -2.07
C SER A 247 -5.56 0.42 -1.33
N GLN A 248 -4.62 -0.01 -0.47
CA GLN A 248 -4.77 -1.20 0.37
C GLN A 248 -5.81 -0.97 1.47
N LEU A 249 -5.81 0.19 2.13
CA LEU A 249 -6.82 0.52 3.15
C LEU A 249 -8.23 0.59 2.53
N HIS A 250 -8.37 1.24 1.37
CA HIS A 250 -9.64 1.33 0.66
C HIS A 250 -10.15 -0.05 0.25
N LYS A 251 -9.26 -0.93 -0.26
CA LYS A 251 -9.63 -2.33 -0.55
C LYS A 251 -10.08 -3.06 0.72
N ALA A 252 -9.37 -2.89 1.84
CA ALA A 252 -9.76 -3.53 3.09
C ALA A 252 -11.12 -3.04 3.60
N TRP A 253 -11.43 -1.76 3.43
CA TRP A 253 -12.76 -1.20 3.72
C TRP A 253 -13.86 -1.80 2.84
N LEU A 254 -13.62 -1.94 1.54
CA LEU A 254 -14.54 -2.64 0.62
C LEU A 254 -14.77 -4.09 1.04
N GLU A 255 -13.78 -4.73 1.67
CA GLU A 255 -13.87 -6.07 2.26
C GLU A 255 -14.50 -6.09 3.67
N GLY A 256 -14.99 -4.95 4.16
CA GLY A 256 -15.73 -4.83 5.43
C GLY A 256 -14.90 -4.36 6.62
N LEU A 257 -13.67 -3.85 6.43
CA LEU A 257 -12.90 -3.28 7.53
C LEU A 257 -13.60 -2.02 8.09
N ASP A 258 -14.02 -2.10 9.34
CA ASP A 258 -14.58 -0.98 10.11
C ASP A 258 -13.68 -0.67 11.31
N TRP A 259 -13.10 0.54 11.33
CA TRP A 259 -12.21 0.97 12.41
C TRP A 259 -12.29 2.47 12.68
N CYS A 260 -12.72 2.83 13.88
CA CYS A 260 -13.00 4.20 14.30
C CYS A 260 -11.81 4.87 15.02
N ASN A 261 -10.60 4.61 14.56
CA ASN A 261 -9.42 5.33 15.01
C ASN A 261 -8.57 5.71 13.80
N ALA A 262 -8.20 6.99 13.76
CA ALA A 262 -7.32 7.54 12.73
C ALA A 262 -5.93 6.91 12.85
N GLY A 263 -5.36 6.49 11.72
CA GLY A 263 -4.04 5.87 11.67
C GLY A 263 -3.22 6.34 10.48
N TRP A 264 -1.90 6.32 10.64
CA TRP A 264 -0.93 6.62 9.59
C TRP A 264 -0.98 5.60 8.45
N LEU A 265 -0.75 6.10 7.23
CA LEU A 265 -0.53 5.35 5.99
C LEU A 265 0.87 5.61 5.43
N GLU A 266 1.29 4.82 4.43
CA GLU A 266 2.65 4.86 3.88
C GLU A 266 3.07 6.22 3.30
N ASP A 267 2.11 7.01 2.82
CA ASP A 267 2.35 8.32 2.21
C ASP A 267 2.41 9.46 3.24
N GLY A 268 2.23 9.13 4.53
CA GLY A 268 2.14 10.12 5.61
C GLY A 268 0.77 10.80 5.72
N SER A 269 -0.24 10.31 4.99
CA SER A 269 -1.62 10.68 5.26
C SER A 269 -2.17 9.93 6.48
N VAL A 270 -3.21 10.50 7.09
CA VAL A 270 -3.91 9.90 8.22
C VAL A 270 -5.37 9.69 7.86
N GLN A 271 -5.83 8.44 7.96
CA GLN A 271 -7.16 8.06 7.49
C GLN A 271 -7.79 7.02 8.41
N TYR A 272 -9.09 6.74 8.26
CA TYR A 272 -9.74 5.60 8.91
C TYR A 272 -11.01 5.13 8.16
N PRO A 273 -11.23 3.81 8.05
CA PRO A 273 -12.35 3.24 7.31
C PRO A 273 -13.58 3.03 8.20
N ILE A 274 -14.76 3.43 7.72
CA ILE A 274 -16.05 3.19 8.38
C ILE A 274 -16.97 2.47 7.41
N ALA A 275 -17.26 1.20 7.71
CA ALA A 275 -18.26 0.42 6.98
C ALA A 275 -19.66 0.66 7.54
N HIS A 276 -19.78 0.89 8.85
CA HIS A 276 -21.04 1.12 9.56
C HIS A 276 -21.07 2.51 10.21
N PRO A 277 -21.70 3.52 9.57
CA PRO A 277 -21.83 4.87 10.10
C PRO A 277 -22.46 4.91 11.50
N ARG A 278 -21.89 5.74 12.39
CA ARG A 278 -22.32 5.87 13.80
C ARG A 278 -21.78 7.15 14.42
N ASP A 279 -22.47 7.67 15.44
CA ASP A 279 -22.20 9.02 15.97
C ASP A 279 -20.79 9.23 16.51
N GLN A 280 -20.30 8.25 17.27
CA GLN A 280 -18.96 8.25 17.87
C GLN A 280 -17.83 8.25 16.83
N CYS A 281 -18.17 7.98 15.57
CA CYS A 281 -17.27 7.80 14.46
C CYS A 281 -17.80 8.65 13.32
N GLY A 282 -17.66 9.97 13.43
CA GLY A 282 -17.95 10.93 12.35
C GLY A 282 -19.43 11.08 11.99
N ARG A 283 -20.33 11.00 12.98
CA ARG A 283 -21.79 11.15 12.85
C ARG A 283 -22.48 10.04 12.02
N LYS A 284 -23.75 9.77 12.34
CA LYS A 284 -24.55 8.72 11.67
C LYS A 284 -24.99 9.08 10.24
N ASP A 285 -25.10 10.37 9.93
CA ASP A 285 -25.49 10.92 8.63
C ASP A 285 -24.36 10.91 7.58
N THR A 286 -23.09 10.84 8.03
CA THR A 286 -21.95 10.73 7.11
C THR A 286 -21.94 9.35 6.43
N PRO A 287 -21.88 9.28 5.09
CA PRO A 287 -21.81 8.02 4.37
C PRO A 287 -20.62 7.14 4.78
N ALA A 288 -20.77 5.83 4.58
CA ALA A 288 -19.68 4.88 4.73
C ALA A 288 -18.53 5.23 3.76
N GLY A 289 -17.29 5.00 4.20
CA GLY A 289 -16.11 5.34 3.41
C GLY A 289 -14.83 5.39 4.22
N VAL A 290 -13.73 5.61 3.52
CA VAL A 290 -12.43 5.93 4.12
C VAL A 290 -12.37 7.44 4.34
N ARG A 291 -12.35 7.85 5.60
CA ARG A 291 -12.27 9.27 5.97
C ARG A 291 -10.83 9.71 6.04
N ASN A 292 -10.57 10.91 5.55
CA ASN A 292 -9.22 11.40 5.30
C ASN A 292 -8.96 12.69 6.08
N TYR A 293 -7.91 12.70 6.92
CA TYR A 293 -7.41 13.89 7.62
C TYR A 293 -6.32 14.63 6.82
N GLY A 294 -5.94 14.11 5.66
CA GLY A 294 -4.89 14.62 4.79
C GLY A 294 -3.50 14.22 5.25
N TYR A 295 -2.49 14.83 4.63
CA TYR A 295 -1.10 14.76 5.07
C TYR A 295 -0.93 15.51 6.39
N ARG A 296 -0.28 14.86 7.35
CA ARG A 296 -0.08 15.38 8.72
C ARG A 296 1.40 15.56 9.02
N HIS A 297 1.73 16.37 10.03
CA HIS A 297 3.12 16.57 10.44
C HIS A 297 3.70 15.28 11.04
N LYS A 298 4.72 14.73 10.38
CA LYS A 298 5.25 13.38 10.64
C LYS A 298 5.90 13.25 12.02
N GLU A 299 6.42 14.35 12.56
CA GLU A 299 7.19 14.40 13.80
C GLU A 299 6.34 14.79 15.02
N ASP A 300 5.39 15.71 14.85
CA ASP A 300 4.66 16.36 15.94
C ASP A 300 3.31 15.71 16.25
N GLU A 301 2.65 15.14 15.25
CA GLU A 301 1.33 14.54 15.43
C GLU A 301 1.41 13.09 15.84
N ARG A 302 0.34 12.58 16.46
CA ARG A 302 0.28 11.22 17.00
C ARG A 302 -1.03 10.56 16.64
N TYR A 303 -0.95 9.37 16.06
CA TYR A 303 -2.08 8.56 15.64
C TYR A 303 -1.82 7.07 15.92
N ASP A 304 -2.74 6.21 15.49
CA ASP A 304 -2.50 4.76 15.38
C ASP A 304 -1.81 4.45 14.04
N ALA A 305 -1.70 3.19 13.65
CA ALA A 305 -1.17 2.79 12.35
C ALA A 305 -2.12 1.79 11.65
N PHE A 306 -2.23 1.89 10.33
CA PHE A 306 -2.74 0.80 9.52
C PHE A 306 -1.55 0.08 8.90
N CYS A 307 -1.35 -1.17 9.32
CA CYS A 307 -0.26 -2.00 8.83
C CYS A 307 -0.77 -2.96 7.76
N PHE A 308 0.06 -3.25 6.78
CA PHE A 308 -0.18 -4.21 5.71
C PHE A 308 0.83 -5.36 5.79
N THR A 309 0.34 -6.59 5.70
CA THR A 309 1.18 -7.80 5.62
C THR A 309 0.65 -8.75 4.55
N SER A 310 1.51 -9.67 4.11
CA SER A 310 1.23 -10.61 3.02
C SER A 310 1.35 -12.06 3.52
N LYS A 311 1.24 -13.02 2.60
CA LYS A 311 1.37 -14.44 2.87
C LYS A 311 2.68 -14.76 3.60
N LEU A 312 2.59 -15.68 4.57
CA LEU A 312 3.73 -16.06 5.41
C LEU A 312 4.59 -17.14 4.78
N ASN A 313 5.89 -17.03 4.98
CA ASN A 313 6.82 -18.13 4.80
C ASN A 313 6.95 -18.98 6.07
N GLY A 314 5.86 -19.64 6.45
CA GLY A 314 5.75 -20.39 7.70
C GLY A 314 4.31 -20.57 8.12
N GLN A 315 4.09 -21.07 9.33
CA GLN A 315 2.75 -21.32 9.87
C GLN A 315 2.59 -20.70 11.25
N VAL A 316 1.43 -20.07 11.49
CA VAL A 316 0.98 -19.71 12.84
C VAL A 316 0.02 -20.77 13.33
N TYR A 317 0.20 -21.20 14.57
CA TYR A 317 -0.68 -22.18 15.21
C TYR A 317 -0.85 -21.85 16.69
N PHE A 318 -1.96 -22.32 17.24
CA PHE A 318 -2.22 -22.23 18.67
C PHE A 318 -1.53 -23.41 19.38
N LEU A 319 -0.60 -23.12 20.30
CA LEU A 319 0.14 -24.17 21.00
C LEU A 319 -0.77 -24.87 22.02
N LYS A 320 -1.07 -26.15 21.76
CA LYS A 320 -1.89 -26.97 22.67
C LYS A 320 -1.13 -27.23 23.97
N ARG A 321 -1.67 -26.75 25.09
CA ARG A 321 -1.14 -26.98 26.44
C ARG A 321 -2.26 -27.37 27.39
N PHE A 322 -1.92 -28.17 28.40
CA PHE A 322 -2.86 -28.56 29.47
C PHE A 322 -3.27 -27.38 30.37
N LYS A 323 -2.39 -26.39 30.53
CA LYS A 323 -2.65 -25.18 31.33
C LYS A 323 -2.34 -23.94 30.51
N LYS A 324 -3.17 -22.91 30.68
CA LYS A 324 -2.89 -21.54 30.23
C LYS A 324 -1.65 -21.00 30.94
N VAL A 325 -0.99 -20.04 30.31
CA VAL A 325 0.30 -19.51 30.75
C VAL A 325 0.33 -17.99 30.77
N ASN A 326 1.20 -17.44 31.62
CA ASN A 326 1.53 -16.02 31.58
C ASN A 326 2.46 -15.71 30.40
N TYR A 327 2.73 -14.43 30.14
CA TYR A 327 3.47 -14.02 28.96
C TYR A 327 4.94 -14.52 28.94
N PRO A 328 5.73 -14.42 30.03
CA PRO A 328 7.09 -15.00 30.06
C PRO A 328 7.12 -16.51 29.83
N GLU A 329 6.14 -17.25 30.34
CA GLU A 329 6.00 -18.68 30.09
C GLU A 329 5.58 -18.98 28.66
N ALA A 330 4.77 -18.14 28.03
CA ALA A 330 4.36 -18.25 26.64
C ALA A 330 5.57 -18.16 25.69
N LEU A 331 6.49 -17.20 25.93
CA LEU A 331 7.75 -17.08 25.19
C LEU A 331 8.58 -18.36 25.27
N LYS A 332 8.79 -18.88 26.49
CA LYS A 332 9.52 -20.15 26.70
C LYS A 332 8.79 -21.35 26.10
N ALA A 333 7.47 -21.31 26.03
CA ALA A 333 6.66 -22.39 25.47
C ALA A 333 6.91 -22.57 23.98
N CYS A 334 6.78 -21.49 23.20
CA CYS A 334 7.05 -21.54 21.76
C CYS A 334 8.52 -21.91 21.51
N GLN A 335 9.45 -21.34 22.27
CA GLN A 335 10.88 -21.63 22.12
C GLN A 335 11.20 -23.12 22.31
N ARG A 336 10.63 -23.76 23.35
CA ARG A 336 10.79 -25.21 23.58
C ARG A 336 10.16 -26.07 22.48
N ASP A 337 9.17 -25.54 21.79
CA ASP A 337 8.52 -26.16 20.63
C ASP A 337 9.22 -25.85 19.29
N GLY A 338 10.42 -25.24 19.34
CA GLY A 338 11.18 -24.88 18.13
C GLY A 338 10.53 -23.77 17.30
N SER A 339 9.80 -22.87 17.96
CA SER A 339 9.06 -21.77 17.34
C SER A 339 9.24 -20.47 18.12
N ALA A 340 8.80 -19.35 17.55
CA ALA A 340 8.70 -18.07 18.26
C ALA A 340 7.24 -17.76 18.59
N VAL A 341 6.97 -16.87 19.54
CA VAL A 341 5.61 -16.33 19.69
C VAL A 341 5.27 -15.55 18.43
N ALA A 342 4.07 -15.74 17.90
CA ALA A 342 3.65 -15.13 16.65
C ALA A 342 3.52 -13.60 16.81
N LYS A 343 3.99 -12.88 15.80
CA LYS A 343 3.76 -11.44 15.68
C LYS A 343 2.30 -11.14 15.31
N VAL A 344 1.89 -9.90 15.52
CA VAL A 344 0.52 -9.47 15.18
C VAL A 344 0.25 -9.63 13.69
N GLY A 345 1.12 -9.13 12.82
CA GLY A 345 0.95 -9.27 11.37
C GLY A 345 0.92 -10.73 10.94
N GLN A 346 1.76 -11.58 11.54
CA GLN A 346 1.72 -13.02 11.30
C GLN A 346 0.36 -13.63 11.67
N LEU A 347 -0.24 -13.23 12.79
CA LEU A 347 -1.57 -13.71 13.16
C LEU A 347 -2.65 -13.28 12.15
N TYR A 348 -2.60 -12.04 11.66
CA TYR A 348 -3.52 -11.56 10.61
C TYR A 348 -3.32 -12.29 9.27
N ALA A 349 -2.07 -12.51 8.86
CA ALA A 349 -1.78 -13.27 7.66
C ALA A 349 -2.25 -14.73 7.77
N ALA A 350 -2.08 -15.36 8.93
CA ALA A 350 -2.58 -16.72 9.16
C ALA A 350 -4.11 -16.79 9.19
N TRP A 351 -4.77 -15.80 9.78
CA TRP A 351 -6.23 -15.68 9.71
C TRP A 351 -6.72 -15.58 8.25
N LYS A 352 -6.11 -14.72 7.44
CA LYS A 352 -6.53 -14.48 6.04
C LYS A 352 -6.17 -15.64 5.11
N PHE A 353 -4.94 -16.15 5.18
CA PHE A 353 -4.38 -17.07 4.17
C PHE A 353 -4.27 -18.53 4.63
N GLN A 354 -4.18 -18.78 5.94
CA GLN A 354 -4.13 -20.14 6.51
C GLN A 354 -5.47 -20.56 7.10
N LEU A 355 -6.49 -19.68 6.99
CA LEU A 355 -7.83 -19.88 7.54
C LEU A 355 -7.79 -20.26 9.02
N LEU A 356 -6.86 -19.65 9.77
CA LEU A 356 -6.70 -19.94 11.19
C LEU A 356 -7.92 -19.42 11.96
N ASP A 357 -8.81 -20.35 12.33
CA ASP A 357 -10.05 -20.09 13.07
C ASP A 357 -9.97 -20.67 14.48
N ARG A 358 -9.83 -19.81 15.50
CA ARG A 358 -9.68 -20.24 16.89
C ARG A 358 -10.36 -19.27 17.85
N CYS A 359 -11.44 -19.76 18.45
CA CYS A 359 -12.13 -19.12 19.56
C CYS A 359 -11.37 -19.24 20.89
N GLU A 360 -10.10 -18.85 20.94
CA GLU A 360 -9.32 -18.92 22.17
C GLU A 360 -8.29 -17.79 22.23
N ALA A 361 -8.42 -16.96 23.27
CA ALA A 361 -7.50 -15.86 23.54
C ALA A 361 -6.09 -16.38 23.84
N GLY A 362 -5.10 -15.86 23.13
CA GLY A 362 -3.70 -16.23 23.29
C GLY A 362 -2.76 -15.04 23.18
N TRP A 363 -1.61 -15.16 23.84
CA TRP A 363 -0.51 -14.20 23.74
C TRP A 363 0.07 -14.17 22.32
N VAL A 364 0.41 -12.95 21.88
CA VAL A 364 1.24 -12.65 20.71
C VAL A 364 2.45 -11.81 21.13
N GLU A 365 3.43 -11.64 20.24
CA GLU A 365 4.78 -11.15 20.57
C GLU A 365 4.82 -9.72 21.14
N ASP A 366 3.91 -8.82 20.73
CA ASP A 366 3.80 -7.47 21.33
C ASP A 366 3.32 -7.50 22.80
N GLY A 367 2.89 -8.67 23.27
CA GLY A 367 2.30 -8.87 24.59
C GLY A 367 0.84 -8.45 24.69
N SER A 368 0.17 -8.23 23.55
CA SER A 368 -1.29 -8.20 23.49
C SER A 368 -1.86 -9.62 23.51
N VAL A 369 -3.16 -9.71 23.78
CA VAL A 369 -3.90 -10.98 23.72
C VAL A 369 -4.93 -10.88 22.60
N ARG A 370 -4.86 -11.83 21.67
CA ARG A 370 -5.68 -11.84 20.46
C ARG A 370 -6.24 -13.22 20.16
N TYR A 371 -7.24 -13.28 19.30
CA TYR A 371 -7.73 -14.54 18.74
C TYR A 371 -8.38 -14.32 17.36
N PRO A 372 -8.10 -15.19 16.36
CA PRO A 372 -8.64 -15.06 15.01
C PRO A 372 -9.94 -15.82 14.83
N ILE A 373 -10.90 -15.24 14.12
CA ILE A 373 -12.20 -15.83 13.79
C ILE A 373 -12.43 -15.73 12.29
N VAL A 374 -12.45 -16.88 11.60
CA VAL A 374 -12.78 -16.94 10.17
C VAL A 374 -14.29 -17.12 9.98
N ASN A 375 -14.90 -17.99 10.79
CA ASN A 375 -16.34 -18.25 10.76
C ASN A 375 -16.98 -17.68 12.03
N PRO A 376 -17.70 -16.55 11.95
CA PRO A 376 -18.32 -15.90 13.11
C PRO A 376 -19.28 -16.83 13.85
N ARG A 377 -19.33 -16.73 15.19
CA ARG A 377 -20.14 -17.59 16.05
C ARG A 377 -20.78 -16.77 17.15
N ALA A 378 -22.04 -17.05 17.50
CA ALA A 378 -22.77 -16.28 18.50
C ALA A 378 -22.06 -16.17 19.86
N ARG A 379 -21.31 -17.21 20.27
CA ARG A 379 -20.57 -17.24 21.54
C ARG A 379 -19.10 -16.83 21.41
N CYS A 380 -18.65 -16.42 20.23
CA CYS A 380 -17.26 -16.13 20.00
C CYS A 380 -16.98 -15.13 18.88
N GLY A 381 -16.41 -13.99 19.24
CA GLY A 381 -15.86 -13.04 18.28
C GLY A 381 -16.91 -12.25 17.50
N GLY A 382 -18.16 -12.20 17.96
CA GLY A 382 -19.21 -11.38 17.37
C GLY A 382 -19.75 -11.92 16.04
N SER A 383 -20.39 -11.03 15.29
CA SER A 383 -21.06 -11.34 14.00
C SER A 383 -20.13 -11.30 12.79
N GLU A 384 -18.92 -10.75 12.93
CA GLU A 384 -18.01 -10.51 11.81
C GLU A 384 -16.71 -11.32 11.94
N PRO A 385 -16.08 -11.69 10.81
CA PRO A 385 -14.77 -12.34 10.82
C PRO A 385 -13.67 -11.32 11.15
N GLY A 386 -12.55 -11.79 11.69
CA GLY A 386 -11.39 -10.94 11.99
C GLY A 386 -10.54 -11.42 13.15
N VAL A 387 -9.45 -10.71 13.41
CA VAL A 387 -8.62 -10.92 14.60
C VAL A 387 -9.10 -10.00 15.71
N ARG A 388 -9.61 -10.57 16.79
CA ARG A 388 -10.10 -9.83 17.96
C ARG A 388 -8.95 -9.47 18.88
N ASN A 389 -8.94 -8.22 19.36
CA ASN A 389 -7.92 -7.70 20.28
C ASN A 389 -8.52 -7.49 21.67
N LEU A 390 -7.96 -8.16 22.69
CA LEU A 390 -8.35 -8.01 24.10
C LEU A 390 -7.43 -7.05 24.88
N GLY A 391 -6.58 -6.31 24.17
CA GLY A 391 -5.67 -5.32 24.72
C GLY A 391 -4.40 -5.94 25.31
N PHE A 392 -3.81 -5.22 26.27
CA PHE A 392 -2.52 -5.54 26.89
C PHE A 392 -2.69 -5.89 28.38
N PRO A 393 -3.16 -7.10 28.72
CA PRO A 393 -3.32 -7.53 30.10
C PRO A 393 -1.97 -7.65 30.83
N ASP A 394 -2.03 -7.71 32.16
CA ASP A 394 -0.83 -7.90 32.98
C ASP A 394 -0.08 -9.18 32.60
N LYS A 395 1.19 -9.02 32.19
CA LYS A 395 2.05 -10.07 31.66
C LYS A 395 2.41 -11.15 32.69
N LYS A 396 2.33 -10.84 34.00
CA LYS A 396 2.73 -11.73 35.09
C LYS A 396 1.55 -12.51 35.65
N PHE A 397 0.40 -11.87 35.80
CA PHE A 397 -0.73 -12.44 36.55
C PHE A 397 -1.83 -13.04 35.68
N ARG A 398 -1.96 -12.62 34.41
CA ARG A 398 -3.02 -13.14 33.53
C ARG A 398 -2.54 -14.37 32.76
N LEU A 399 -3.43 -15.35 32.61
CA LEU A 399 -3.15 -16.63 31.97
C LEU A 399 -4.00 -16.80 30.71
N TYR A 400 -3.34 -17.04 29.59
CA TYR A 400 -3.96 -17.26 28.28
C TYR A 400 -3.28 -18.41 27.53
N GLY A 401 -3.80 -18.76 26.35
CA GLY A 401 -3.04 -19.58 25.40
C GLY A 401 -1.86 -18.82 24.79
N VAL A 402 -1.24 -19.38 23.77
CA VAL A 402 -0.19 -18.71 22.99
C VAL A 402 -0.28 -19.12 21.53
N TYR A 403 -0.14 -18.13 20.65
CA TYR A 403 0.05 -18.37 19.22
C TYR A 403 1.54 -18.38 18.94
N CYS A 404 2.02 -19.47 18.34
CA CYS A 404 3.41 -19.61 17.92
C CYS A 404 3.53 -19.55 16.40
N PHE A 405 4.67 -19.09 15.92
CA PHE A 405 5.04 -19.03 14.51
C PHE A 405 6.28 -19.88 14.25
N ARG A 406 6.21 -20.73 13.24
CA ARG A 406 7.32 -21.56 12.76
C ARG A 406 7.62 -21.24 11.30
N LYS A 407 8.83 -20.76 11.02
CA LYS A 407 9.32 -20.49 9.65
C LYS A 407 9.53 -21.83 8.93
N ASN A 408 9.20 -21.90 7.64
CA ASN A 408 9.50 -23.08 6.84
C ASN A 408 10.99 -23.12 6.49
N SER A 409 11.67 -24.22 6.81
CA SER A 409 13.11 -24.38 6.55
C SER A 409 13.46 -24.69 5.10
N ASN A 410 12.47 -24.94 4.23
CA ASN A 410 12.68 -25.33 2.83
C ASN A 410 12.72 -24.15 1.84
N SER A 411 12.96 -22.93 2.33
CA SER A 411 13.20 -21.77 1.45
C SER A 411 14.69 -21.58 1.17
N PRO A 412 15.07 -21.13 -0.03
CA PRO A 412 16.47 -21.03 -0.47
C PRO A 412 17.37 -20.15 0.41
N GLU A 413 16.79 -19.37 1.33
CA GLU A 413 17.50 -18.59 2.35
C GLU A 413 18.23 -19.43 3.43
N ALA A 414 17.83 -20.68 3.65
CA ALA A 414 18.39 -21.52 4.72
C ALA A 414 19.64 -22.31 4.29
N GLN A 415 19.98 -22.36 3.00
CA GLN A 415 21.10 -23.16 2.50
C GLN A 415 22.46 -22.42 2.55
N THR A 416 22.48 -21.10 2.79
CA THR A 416 23.74 -20.33 2.84
C THR A 416 24.44 -20.38 4.19
N THR A 417 23.82 -20.95 5.24
CA THR A 417 24.38 -20.95 6.61
C THR A 417 24.91 -22.31 7.09
N GLN A 418 24.93 -23.35 6.25
CA GLN A 418 25.44 -24.68 6.64
C GLN A 418 26.69 -25.17 5.87
N ALA A 419 27.32 -24.34 5.04
CA ALA A 419 28.49 -24.73 4.25
C ALA A 419 29.85 -24.16 4.73
N SER A 420 29.95 -23.63 5.96
CA SER A 420 31.19 -23.00 6.46
C SER A 420 31.66 -23.45 7.84
N ILE A 421 31.48 -24.72 8.20
CA ILE A 421 32.20 -25.34 9.33
C ILE A 421 32.59 -26.76 8.91
N GLY A 422 33.81 -26.93 8.40
CA GLY A 422 34.25 -28.26 7.98
C GLY A 422 35.61 -28.40 7.32
N THR A 423 36.63 -27.62 7.65
CA THR A 423 38.02 -28.02 7.32
C THR A 423 39.02 -27.55 8.37
N THR A 424 39.24 -28.38 9.40
CA THR A 424 40.35 -28.22 10.34
C THR A 424 41.61 -28.79 9.69
N THR A 425 42.48 -27.92 9.19
CA THR A 425 43.83 -28.27 8.71
C THR A 425 44.74 -28.62 9.88
N LYS A 426 45.23 -29.87 9.91
CA LYS A 426 46.31 -30.32 10.78
C LYS A 426 47.63 -29.70 10.31
N PHE A 427 48.25 -28.86 11.13
CA PHE A 427 49.65 -28.47 10.96
C PHE A 427 50.55 -29.46 11.71
N THR A 428 51.38 -30.17 10.95
CA THR A 428 52.48 -31.00 11.45
C THR A 428 53.72 -30.13 11.66
N ASN A 429 54.22 -30.10 12.90
CA ASN A 429 55.54 -29.55 13.22
C ASN A 429 56.64 -30.48 12.70
N SER A 430 57.56 -29.97 11.89
CA SER A 430 58.83 -30.62 11.58
C SER A 430 59.99 -29.69 11.94
N THR A 431 60.81 -30.18 12.85
CA THR A 431 62.04 -29.60 13.40
C THR A 431 63.23 -29.84 12.46
N ARG A 432 64.08 -28.83 12.24
CA ARG A 432 65.56 -28.91 12.08
C ARG A 432 66.10 -27.48 11.81
N SER A 433 66.96 -26.90 12.65
CA SER A 433 68.45 -27.02 12.62
C SER A 433 68.98 -26.74 11.20
N ILE A 434 69.70 -25.66 10.89
CA ILE A 434 70.83 -24.96 11.54
C ILE A 434 70.73 -23.47 11.19
#